data_AF-A0A6B2CB86-F1
#
_entry.id   AF-A0A6B2CB86-F1
#
_cell.length_a   1.000
_cell.length_b   1.000
_cell.length_c   1.000
_cell.angle_alpha   90.00
_cell.angle_beta   90.00
_cell.angle_gamma   90.00
#
_symmetry.space_group_name_H-M   'P 1'
#
loop_
_entity.id
_entity.type
_entity.pdbx_description
1 polymer ?
#
loop_
_entity_poly.entity_id
_entity_poly.type
_entity_poly.pdbx_seq_one_letter_code
_entity_poly.pdbx_strand_id
1 'polypeptide(L)'
;MSRNEMINEDQLIENLARKIVDMKMDSVAIFLLESFGPMGRLWSQIALLYLQPLLILLGSYGNYLLKILEDPVKVEKLIKRIEELRS
;
A
#
# COMPACT_ATOMS: atom_id res chain seq x y z
N MET A 1 4.45 6.11 19.42
CA MET A 1 3.30 6.46 18.56
C MET A 1 2.10 6.79 19.43
N SER A 2 1.46 7.93 19.19
CA SER A 2 0.25 8.36 19.87
C SER A 2 -0.97 7.61 19.35
N ARG A 3 -2.03 7.42 20.16
CA ARG A 3 -3.28 6.75 19.76
C ARG A 3 -3.93 7.38 18.53
N ASN A 4 -3.81 8.70 18.36
CA ASN A 4 -4.32 9.41 17.18
C ASN A 4 -3.55 9.10 15.89
N GLU A 5 -2.25 8.79 15.98
CA GLU A 5 -1.44 8.46 14.80
C GLU A 5 -1.82 7.08 14.25
N MET A 6 -2.07 6.10 15.13
CA MET A 6 -2.53 4.77 14.71
C MET A 6 -3.90 4.81 14.02
N ILE A 7 -4.85 5.59 14.55
CA ILE A 7 -6.18 5.76 13.93
C ILE A 7 -6.06 6.40 12.54
N ASN A 8 -5.10 7.31 12.35
CA ASN A 8 -4.85 7.92 11.04
C ASN A 8 -4.27 6.89 10.05
N GLU A 9 -3.31 6.07 10.49
CA GLU A 9 -2.67 5.07 9.64
C GLU A 9 -3.62 3.97 9.18
N ASP A 10 -4.43 3.41 10.08
CA ASP A 10 -5.39 2.37 9.71
C ASP A 10 -6.46 2.93 8.74
N GLN A 11 -6.86 4.19 8.90
CA GLN A 11 -7.75 4.87 7.97
C GLN A 11 -7.11 5.10 6.59
N LEU A 12 -5.80 5.38 6.54
CA LEU A 12 -5.07 5.53 5.28
C LEU A 12 -4.96 4.19 4.54
N ILE A 13 -4.68 3.11 5.26
CA ILE A 13 -4.67 1.75 4.70
C ILE A 13 -6.05 1.40 4.15
N GLU A 14 -7.12 1.68 4.91
CA GLU A 14 -8.51 1.47 4.47
C GLU A 14 -8.81 2.19 3.15
N ASN A 15 -8.51 3.49 3.09
CA ASN A 15 -8.81 4.31 1.92
C ASN A 15 -8.00 3.87 0.69
N LEU A 16 -6.73 3.50 0.89
CA LEU A 16 -5.87 3.01 -0.19
C LEU A 16 -6.32 1.64 -0.70
N ALA A 17 -6.68 0.72 0.21
CA ALA A 17 -7.18 -0.60 -0.16
C ALA A 17 -8.48 -0.48 -0.98
N ARG A 18 -9.42 0.36 -0.53
CA ARG A 18 -10.64 0.67 -1.30
C ARG A 18 -10.31 1.22 -2.69
N LYS A 19 -9.41 2.20 -2.76
CA LYS A 19 -9.00 2.79 -4.05
C LYS A 19 -8.45 1.73 -5.01
N ILE A 20 -7.62 0.81 -4.53
CA ILE A 20 -7.03 -0.27 -5.34
C ILE A 20 -8.12 -1.24 -5.85
N VAL A 21 -9.07 -1.63 -4.99
CA VAL A 21 -10.18 -2.52 -5.35
C VAL A 21 -11.15 -1.84 -6.33
N ASP A 22 -11.50 -0.57 -6.09
CA ASP A 22 -12.37 0.23 -6.97
C ASP A 22 -11.77 0.36 -8.39
N MET A 23 -10.44 0.39 -8.48
CA MET A 23 -9.70 0.42 -9.74
C MET A 23 -9.57 -0.95 -10.42
N LYS A 24 -10.06 -2.03 -9.79
CA LYS A 24 -9.91 -3.44 -10.22
C LYS A 24 -8.43 -3.83 -10.40
N MET A 25 -7.58 -3.28 -9.54
CA MET A 25 -6.13 -3.53 -9.54
C MET A 25 -5.71 -4.43 -8.37
N ASP A 26 -6.64 -5.00 -7.63
CA ASP A 26 -6.43 -5.86 -6.46
C ASP A 26 -5.38 -6.94 -6.70
N SER A 27 -5.56 -7.76 -7.76
CA SER A 27 -4.68 -8.89 -8.04
C SER A 27 -3.27 -8.45 -8.47
N VAL A 28 -3.17 -7.35 -9.22
CA VAL A 28 -1.88 -6.77 -9.65
C VAL A 28 -1.16 -6.14 -8.45
N ALA A 29 -1.89 -5.42 -7.61
CA ALA A 29 -1.36 -4.77 -6.43
C ALA A 29 -0.85 -5.81 -5.42
N ILE A 30 -1.63 -6.86 -5.12
CA ILE A 30 -1.20 -7.94 -4.22
C ILE A 30 0.08 -8.59 -4.75
N PHE A 31 0.11 -9.00 -6.02
CA PHE A 31 1.32 -9.58 -6.62
C PHE A 31 2.55 -8.67 -6.49
N LEU A 32 2.38 -7.37 -6.76
CA LEU A 32 3.41 -6.35 -6.62
C LEU A 32 3.71 -5.94 -5.18
N LEU A 33 2.98 -6.41 -4.17
CA LEU A 33 3.29 -6.15 -2.76
C LEU A 33 3.93 -7.40 -2.14
N GLU A 34 3.43 -8.60 -2.47
CA GLU A 34 3.93 -9.89 -2.01
C GLU A 34 5.30 -10.25 -2.60
N SER A 35 5.55 -9.94 -3.88
CA SER A 35 6.83 -10.24 -4.55
C SER A 35 8.04 -9.59 -3.88
N PHE A 36 7.78 -8.66 -2.96
CA PHE A 36 8.78 -7.75 -2.43
C PHE A 36 8.78 -7.68 -0.88
N GLY A 37 7.99 -8.52 -0.21
CA GLY A 37 7.72 -8.49 1.24
C GLY A 37 8.90 -8.41 2.22
N PRO A 38 10.13 -8.91 1.98
CA PRO A 38 11.17 -8.92 3.03
C PRO A 38 12.13 -7.70 3.09
N MET A 39 12.06 -6.70 2.18
CA MET A 39 13.16 -5.71 2.00
C MET A 39 12.81 -4.24 2.36
N GLY A 40 12.04 -4.02 3.43
CA GLY A 40 11.42 -2.74 3.86
C GLY A 40 12.14 -1.41 3.51
N ARG A 41 13.36 -1.15 4.00
CA ARG A 41 13.99 0.19 3.86
C ARG A 41 14.56 0.52 2.47
N LEU A 42 14.95 -0.49 1.70
CA LEU A 42 15.44 -0.27 0.32
C LEU A 42 14.26 -0.06 -0.64
N TRP A 43 13.03 -0.39 -0.21
CA TRP A 43 11.85 -0.36 -1.07
C TRP A 43 11.30 0.99 -1.39
N SER A 44 11.26 1.98 -0.49
CA SER A 44 10.71 3.30 -0.86
C SER A 44 11.45 3.91 -2.06
N GLN A 45 12.74 3.60 -2.19
CA GLN A 45 13.58 4.04 -3.30
C GLN A 45 13.36 3.21 -4.58
N ILE A 46 13.23 1.88 -4.48
CA ILE A 46 12.99 1.01 -5.64
C ILE A 46 11.54 1.13 -6.13
N ALA A 47 10.57 1.28 -5.23
CA ALA A 47 9.16 1.49 -5.53
C ALA A 47 8.94 2.73 -6.39
N LEU A 48 9.69 3.82 -6.17
CA LEU A 48 9.64 4.99 -7.04
C LEU A 48 9.96 4.67 -8.50
N LEU A 49 10.82 3.68 -8.77
CA LEU A 49 11.21 3.29 -10.13
C LEU A 49 10.26 2.26 -10.74
N TYR A 50 9.85 1.25 -9.97
CA TYR A 50 9.04 0.12 -10.49
C TYR A 50 7.54 0.32 -10.33
N LEU A 51 7.11 1.04 -9.30
CA LEU A 51 5.70 1.34 -9.05
C LEU A 51 5.28 2.69 -9.61
N GLN A 52 6.14 3.42 -10.32
CA GLN A 52 5.80 4.73 -10.90
C GLN A 52 4.45 4.73 -11.67
N PRO A 53 4.14 3.73 -12.52
CA PRO A 53 2.84 3.68 -13.20
C PRO A 53 1.68 3.55 -12.20
N LEU A 54 1.84 2.72 -11.18
CA LEU A 54 0.84 2.54 -10.12
C LEU A 54 0.68 3.81 -9.27
N LEU A 55 1.78 4.48 -8.94
CA LEU A 55 1.79 5.74 -8.18
C LEU A 55 1.05 6.86 -8.94
N ILE A 56 1.25 6.96 -10.26
CA ILE A 56 0.51 7.91 -11.11
C ILE A 56 -0.98 7.63 -11.07
N LEU A 57 -1.37 6.35 -11.20
CA LEU A 57 -2.77 5.92 -11.17
C LEU A 57 -3.45 6.17 -9.82
N LEU A 58 -2.70 6.06 -8.72
CA LEU A 58 -3.16 6.31 -7.36
C LEU A 58 -3.24 7.82 -7.03
N GLY A 59 -2.62 8.69 -7.83
CA GLY A 59 -2.65 10.14 -7.64
C GLY A 59 -2.17 10.55 -6.24
N SER A 60 -3.00 11.30 -5.50
CA SER A 60 -2.68 11.73 -4.14
C SER A 60 -2.44 10.56 -3.16
N TYR A 61 -2.96 9.36 -3.47
CA TYR A 61 -2.73 8.17 -2.66
C TYR A 61 -1.35 7.54 -2.85
N GLY A 62 -0.59 7.91 -3.90
CA GLY A 62 0.76 7.41 -4.15
C GLY A 62 1.73 7.73 -3.01
N ASN A 63 1.64 8.93 -2.43
CA ASN A 63 2.46 9.32 -1.27
C ASN A 63 2.15 8.48 -0.02
N TYR A 64 0.90 8.06 0.17
CA TYR A 64 0.54 7.17 1.27
C TYR A 64 1.05 5.76 1.05
N LEU A 65 0.98 5.26 -0.19
CA LEU A 65 1.56 3.97 -0.54
C LEU A 65 3.08 3.97 -0.25
N LEU A 66 3.82 5.00 -0.64
CA LEU A 66 5.26 5.10 -0.36
C LEU A 66 5.57 5.01 1.15
N LYS A 67 4.79 5.69 2.00
CA LYS A 67 4.94 5.60 3.46
C LYS A 67 4.62 4.23 4.02
N ILE A 68 3.63 3.54 3.45
CA ILE A 68 3.27 2.17 3.84
C ILE A 68 4.41 1.20 3.46
N LEU A 69 5.02 1.39 2.29
CA LEU A 69 6.11 0.55 1.80
C LEU A 69 7.41 0.63 2.63
N GLU A 70 7.56 1.64 3.49
CA GLU A 70 8.71 1.75 4.40
C GLU A 70 8.64 0.77 5.58
N ASP A 71 7.45 0.24 5.89
CA ASP A 71 7.21 -0.64 7.04
C ASP A 71 6.55 -1.95 6.58
N PRO A 72 7.24 -3.10 6.65
CA PRO A 72 6.71 -4.37 6.17
C PRO A 72 5.41 -4.79 6.88
N VAL A 73 5.23 -4.40 8.16
CA VAL A 73 3.99 -4.70 8.91
C VAL A 73 2.81 -3.94 8.30
N LYS A 74 3.03 -2.71 7.83
CA LYS A 74 1.98 -1.90 7.18
C LYS A 74 1.67 -2.44 5.78
N VAL A 75 2.67 -2.96 5.07
CA VAL A 75 2.47 -3.64 3.78
C VAL A 75 1.60 -4.87 3.95
N GLU A 76 1.90 -5.73 4.93
CA GLU A 76 1.09 -6.92 5.24
C GLU A 76 -0.36 -6.54 5.59
N LYS A 77 -0.55 -5.49 6.41
CA LYS A 77 -1.88 -4.96 6.72
C LYS A 77 -2.62 -4.49 5.47
N LEU A 78 -1.94 -3.80 4.55
CA LEU A 78 -2.53 -3.34 3.30
C LEU A 78 -2.94 -4.50 2.39
N ILE A 79 -2.07 -5.50 2.20
CA ILE A 79 -2.36 -6.70 1.41
C ILE A 79 -3.61 -7.39 1.96
N LYS A 80 -3.60 -7.72 3.26
CA LYS A 80 -4.73 -8.37 3.92
C LYS A 80 -6.02 -7.57 3.74
N ARG A 81 -5.94 -6.24 3.83
CA ARG A 81 -7.13 -5.41 3.68
C ARG A 81 -7.68 -5.39 2.24
N ILE A 82 -6.81 -5.40 1.24
CA ILE A 82 -7.22 -5.54 -0.17
C ILE A 82 -7.92 -6.89 -0.38
N GLU A 83 -7.40 -7.97 0.19
CA GLU A 83 -8.00 -9.31 0.11
C GLU A 83 -9.40 -9.36 0.75
N GLU A 84 -9.56 -8.75 1.93
CA GLU A 84 -10.85 -8.66 2.61
C GLU A 84 -11.88 -7.88 1.78
N LEU A 85 -11.47 -6.80 1.11
CA LEU A 85 -12.36 -5.93 0.31
C LEU A 85 -12.67 -6.49 -1.10
N ARG A 86 -11.82 -7.37 -1.62
CA ARG A 86 -12.03 -8.08 -2.89
C ARG A 86 -13.23 -9.05 -2.84
N SER A 87 -13.60 -9.48 -1.63
CA SER A 87 -14.63 -10.52 -1.36
C SER A 87 -16.05 -10.04 -1.60
#